data_AF-F8JFY3-F1
#
_entry.id   AF-F8JFY3-F1
#
_cell.length_a   1.000
_cell.length_b   1.000
_cell.length_c   1.000
_cell.angle_alpha   90.00
_cell.angle_beta   90.00
_cell.angle_gamma   90.00
#
_symmetry.space_group_name_H-M   'P 1'
#
loop_
_entity.id
_entity.type
_entity.pdbx_description
1 polymer ?
#
loop_
_entity_poly.entity_id
_entity_poly.type
_entity_poly.pdbx_seq_one_letter_code
_entity_poly.pdbx_strand_id
1 'polypeptide(L)'
;MSVRAEFHALRDRGREIAAPILVDIGTSSLTGIRVIARPSLAVQWVGHPVMETLPLNGMDCTALGSDCVRTGLLFDRPHVVDDTFVDPFGIEWLVVDGTPTPSRHPLEHATLAEIARYSRPVWPSRIQIPEPDVDDLVLVADAPCPGLLDMCFGLRNSWVCLDDMTSNWRSISALLDWSLETIVSAYEHLLSHLPRQPDVLIYGDDLGFQQSMFVSEIDFRNFVRPRMRTLFSRLRKLTPAALCFHSCGAIRPIVRDICDLGIDIFNFDGAARGMVSGEIRRDIPREIIIHGSNDLIALGRSVQSQNMASVAILATEIADCAPVIAAPMDNISVAEDIEAARIGAEFLRHLTPDDVSDLARLGPVRSILEHAVARANEALVPDLAGKRPASIDLTGCPSDDPTVTPFPAPLLAVSRTEKSKTRRKA
;
A
#
# COMPACT_ATOMS: atom_id res chain seq x y z
N MET A 1 2.29 24.50 5.23
CA MET A 1 2.91 23.57 6.20
C MET A 1 3.72 22.59 5.33
N SER A 2 4.66 21.79 5.84
CA SER A 2 5.24 20.76 4.95
C SER A 2 4.21 19.67 4.69
N VAL A 3 4.26 19.02 3.53
CA VAL A 3 3.33 17.95 3.13
C VAL A 3 3.24 16.86 4.23
N ARG A 4 4.40 16.46 4.76
CA ARG A 4 4.49 15.50 5.87
C ARG A 4 3.83 15.99 7.16
N ALA A 5 3.97 17.27 7.50
CA ALA A 5 3.31 17.84 8.67
C ALA A 5 1.78 17.94 8.46
N GLU A 6 1.33 18.20 7.23
CA GLU A 6 -0.09 18.18 6.86
C GLU A 6 -0.67 16.77 6.99
N PHE A 7 0.07 15.73 6.56
CA PHE A 7 -0.31 14.33 6.79
C PHE A 7 -0.47 13.99 8.27
N HIS A 8 0.49 14.36 9.12
CA HIS A 8 0.37 14.09 10.55
C HIS A 8 -0.79 14.87 11.20
N ALA A 9 -1.04 16.10 10.75
CA ALA A 9 -2.19 16.88 11.20
C ALA A 9 -3.52 16.22 10.77
N LEU A 10 -3.60 15.71 9.54
CA LEU A 10 -4.73 14.93 9.03
C LEU A 10 -4.96 13.66 9.87
N ARG A 11 -3.90 12.90 10.15
CA ARG A 11 -3.97 11.69 10.98
C ARG A 11 -4.44 11.99 12.40
N ASP A 12 -3.89 13.02 13.03
CA ASP A 12 -4.11 13.27 14.46
C ASP A 12 -5.40 14.04 14.75
N ARG A 13 -5.90 14.84 13.78
CA ARG A 13 -7.04 15.75 13.97
C ARG A 13 -8.18 15.57 12.98
N GLY A 14 -8.04 14.70 11.96
CA GLY A 14 -9.08 14.42 10.97
C GLY A 14 -9.67 15.68 10.33
N ARG A 15 -11.01 15.78 10.28
CA ARG A 15 -11.76 16.93 9.72
C ARG A 15 -11.77 18.18 10.61
N GLU A 16 -11.14 18.19 11.79
CA GLU A 16 -11.07 19.42 12.61
C GLU A 16 -10.17 20.50 12.00
N ILE A 17 -9.50 20.18 10.89
CA ILE A 17 -8.67 21.09 10.11
C ILE A 17 -9.18 21.05 8.68
N ALA A 18 -9.36 22.24 8.09
CA ALA A 18 -9.40 22.35 6.64
C ALA A 18 -8.01 22.00 6.11
N ALA A 19 -7.90 20.86 5.42
CA ALA A 19 -6.63 20.33 4.93
C ALA A 19 -6.68 20.17 3.41
N PRO A 20 -5.53 20.29 2.72
CA PRO A 20 -5.44 19.99 1.30
C PRO A 20 -5.68 18.49 1.06
N ILE A 21 -5.99 18.17 -0.19
CA ILE A 21 -6.06 16.78 -0.65
C ILE A 21 -4.63 16.35 -0.99
N LEU A 22 -4.09 15.44 -0.19
CA LEU A 22 -2.80 14.82 -0.50
C LEU A 22 -2.96 13.82 -1.65
N VAL A 23 -1.89 13.62 -2.40
CA VAL A 23 -1.85 12.71 -3.54
C VAL A 23 -0.80 11.61 -3.35
N ASP A 24 -1.18 10.36 -3.63
CA ASP A 24 -0.23 9.23 -3.73
C ASP A 24 -0.21 8.66 -5.15
N ILE A 25 0.92 8.78 -5.83
CA ILE A 25 1.18 8.16 -7.13
C ILE A 25 2.54 7.47 -7.08
N GLY A 26 2.59 6.18 -7.41
CA GLY A 26 3.84 5.48 -7.68
C GLY A 26 4.58 4.96 -6.44
N THR A 27 3.98 4.94 -5.25
CA THR A 27 4.74 4.68 -4.00
C THR A 27 4.57 3.30 -3.40
N SER A 28 3.62 2.51 -3.89
CA SER A 28 3.35 1.16 -3.37
C SER A 28 2.80 0.22 -4.42
N SER A 29 2.55 -1.02 -4.04
CA SER A 29 1.76 -1.97 -4.83
C SER A 29 0.33 -1.49 -5.13
N LEU A 30 -0.20 -0.51 -4.38
CA LEU A 30 -1.55 0.03 -4.56
C LEU A 30 -1.63 1.13 -5.63
N THR A 31 -0.53 1.88 -5.84
CA THR A 31 -0.50 3.09 -6.68
C THR A 31 0.67 3.09 -7.68
N GLY A 32 1.43 1.99 -7.70
CA GLY A 32 2.70 1.84 -8.39
C GLY A 32 2.57 1.88 -9.91
N ILE A 33 3.58 2.44 -10.58
CA ILE A 33 3.69 2.35 -12.04
C ILE A 33 4.34 1.02 -12.39
N ARG A 34 3.70 0.20 -13.21
CA ARG A 34 4.30 -1.07 -13.66
C ARG A 34 5.35 -0.83 -14.74
N VAL A 35 6.34 -1.70 -14.80
CA VAL A 35 7.39 -1.69 -15.85
C VAL A 35 6.77 -1.66 -17.24
N ILE A 36 5.66 -2.38 -17.48
CA ILE A 36 4.96 -2.41 -18.77
C ILE A 36 4.43 -1.04 -19.21
N ALA A 37 4.08 -0.17 -18.28
CA ALA A 37 3.60 1.18 -18.58
C ALA A 37 4.74 2.10 -19.03
N ARG A 38 5.97 1.86 -18.56
CA ARG A 38 7.19 2.61 -18.91
C ARG A 38 8.40 1.69 -19.05
N PRO A 39 8.48 0.88 -20.12
CA PRO A 39 9.55 -0.11 -20.28
C PRO A 39 10.96 0.50 -20.33
N SER A 40 11.08 1.77 -20.75
CA SER A 40 12.34 2.50 -20.78
C SER A 40 12.95 2.76 -19.39
N LEU A 41 12.16 2.64 -18.32
CA LEU A 41 12.59 2.82 -16.94
C LEU A 41 12.86 1.49 -16.23
N ALA A 42 12.80 0.37 -16.95
CA ALA A 42 13.04 -0.95 -16.37
C ALA A 42 14.45 -1.04 -15.76
N VAL A 43 14.52 -1.51 -14.52
CA VAL A 43 15.75 -1.84 -13.82
C VAL A 43 15.73 -3.29 -13.35
N GLN A 44 16.84 -3.79 -12.81
CA GLN A 44 16.93 -5.19 -12.37
C GLN A 44 16.02 -5.50 -11.16
N TRP A 45 15.65 -4.47 -10.41
CA TRP A 45 14.82 -4.59 -9.21
C TRP A 45 13.45 -3.95 -9.39
N VAL A 46 12.44 -4.55 -8.76
CA VAL A 46 11.07 -4.05 -8.74
C VAL A 46 10.59 -3.89 -7.30
N GLY A 47 9.63 -2.98 -7.11
CA GLY A 47 8.98 -2.80 -5.81
C GLY A 47 8.08 -3.97 -5.44
N HIS A 48 7.45 -4.61 -6.44
CA HIS A 48 6.62 -5.79 -6.28
C HIS A 48 6.96 -6.83 -7.35
N PRO A 49 7.26 -8.09 -7.01
CA PRO A 49 7.78 -9.08 -7.96
C PRO A 49 6.73 -9.54 -8.98
N VAL A 50 5.45 -9.64 -8.59
CA VAL A 50 4.36 -10.08 -9.50
C VAL A 50 3.87 -8.95 -10.41
N MET A 51 3.52 -7.79 -9.83
CA MET A 51 3.05 -6.64 -10.59
C MET A 51 4.17 -5.90 -11.35
N GLU A 52 5.43 -6.15 -11.01
CA GLU A 52 6.61 -5.47 -11.54
C GLU A 52 6.49 -3.93 -11.42
N THR A 53 6.19 -3.43 -10.22
CA THR A 53 6.15 -1.97 -9.99
C THR A 53 7.55 -1.36 -10.00
N LEU A 54 7.69 -0.20 -10.64
CA LEU A 54 8.93 0.58 -10.69
C LEU A 54 9.23 1.16 -9.31
N PRO A 55 10.46 0.99 -8.77
CA PRO A 55 10.85 1.61 -7.53
C PRO A 55 11.30 3.05 -7.81
N LEU A 56 10.35 3.99 -7.79
CA LEU A 56 10.61 5.40 -8.09
C LEU A 56 11.37 6.09 -6.95
N ASN A 57 12.27 7.02 -7.31
CA ASN A 57 12.93 7.92 -6.36
C ASN A 57 12.04 9.14 -6.02
N GLY A 58 12.44 9.91 -5.02
CA GLY A 58 11.76 11.13 -4.60
C GLY A 58 11.45 12.16 -5.69
N MET A 59 12.40 12.42 -6.60
CA MET A 59 12.21 13.38 -7.68
C MET A 59 11.18 12.89 -8.69
N ASP A 60 11.19 11.60 -9.03
CA ASP A 60 10.22 11.00 -9.95
C ASP A 60 8.82 11.00 -9.34
N CYS A 61 8.68 10.69 -8.03
CA CYS A 61 7.42 10.85 -7.31
C CYS A 61 6.93 12.32 -7.34
N THR A 62 7.81 13.27 -7.06
CA THR A 62 7.48 14.70 -7.07
C THR A 62 7.05 15.17 -8.47
N ALA A 63 7.73 14.70 -9.52
CA ALA A 63 7.39 15.00 -10.91
C ALA A 63 6.01 14.48 -11.31
N LEU A 64 5.58 13.34 -10.77
CA LEU A 64 4.23 12.81 -10.94
C LEU A 64 3.16 13.61 -10.19
N GLY A 65 3.57 14.51 -9.30
CA GLY A 65 2.68 15.22 -8.43
C GLY A 65 2.34 14.47 -7.14
N SER A 66 3.09 13.42 -6.81
CA SER A 66 2.91 12.67 -5.56
C SER A 66 3.42 13.48 -4.36
N ASP A 67 2.66 13.45 -3.28
CA ASP A 67 3.00 13.95 -1.94
C ASP A 67 3.66 12.86 -1.08
N CYS A 68 3.79 11.66 -1.65
CA CYS A 68 4.29 10.46 -1.00
C CYS A 68 5.57 9.96 -1.70
N VAL A 69 6.40 9.23 -0.96
CA VAL A 69 7.59 8.54 -1.47
C VAL A 69 7.69 7.13 -0.87
N ARG A 70 8.22 6.19 -1.66
CA ARG A 70 8.33 4.79 -1.28
C ARG A 70 9.56 4.51 -0.40
N THR A 71 9.38 3.63 0.57
CA THR A 71 10.42 2.74 1.09
C THR A 71 9.90 1.31 1.11
N GLY A 72 10.78 0.32 1.00
CA GLY A 72 10.35 -1.07 0.95
C GLY A 72 11.44 -2.01 0.45
N LEU A 73 11.16 -3.30 0.54
CA LEU A 73 12.03 -4.33 -0.03
C LEU A 73 12.08 -4.17 -1.55
N LEU A 74 13.22 -4.46 -2.15
CA LEU A 74 13.41 -4.50 -3.59
C LEU A 74 13.65 -5.95 -4.00
N PHE A 75 12.91 -6.41 -4.99
CA PHE A 75 12.92 -7.79 -5.45
C PHE A 75 13.60 -7.86 -6.81
N ASP A 76 14.40 -8.90 -7.04
CA ASP A 76 14.84 -9.20 -8.40
C ASP A 76 13.62 -9.48 -9.28
N ARG A 77 13.69 -9.04 -10.53
CA ARG A 77 12.65 -9.35 -11.49
C ARG A 77 12.52 -10.87 -11.69
N PRO A 78 11.30 -11.41 -11.79
CA PRO A 78 11.10 -12.83 -12.02
C PRO A 78 11.81 -13.30 -13.29
N HIS A 79 12.59 -14.36 -13.17
CA HIS A 79 13.18 -15.02 -14.34
C HIS A 79 12.18 -16.03 -14.91
N VAL A 80 11.42 -15.60 -15.92
CA VAL A 80 10.39 -16.41 -16.56
C VAL A 80 11.00 -17.44 -17.50
N VAL A 81 10.65 -18.72 -17.32
CA VAL A 81 11.05 -19.86 -18.14
C VAL A 81 9.80 -20.63 -18.52
N ASP A 82 9.61 -20.90 -19.81
CA ASP A 82 8.42 -21.60 -20.33
C ASP A 82 7.11 -20.99 -19.79
N ASP A 83 6.99 -19.66 -19.89
CA ASP A 83 5.86 -18.86 -19.39
C ASP A 83 5.60 -18.97 -17.87
N THR A 84 6.54 -19.49 -17.09
CA THR A 84 6.38 -19.65 -15.64
C THR A 84 7.55 -19.11 -14.82
N PHE A 85 7.30 -18.78 -13.56
CA PHE A 85 8.36 -18.55 -12.56
C PHE A 85 7.91 -19.04 -11.18
N VAL A 86 8.86 -19.25 -10.27
CA VAL A 86 8.57 -19.61 -8.87
C VAL A 86 9.01 -18.46 -7.95
N ASP A 87 8.12 -18.05 -7.06
CA ASP A 87 8.39 -16.97 -6.11
C ASP A 87 9.12 -17.48 -4.84
N PRO A 88 9.55 -16.57 -3.94
CA PRO A 88 10.23 -16.96 -2.70
C PRO A 88 9.38 -17.80 -1.73
N PHE A 89 8.06 -17.85 -1.91
CA PHE A 89 7.13 -18.68 -1.13
C PHE A 89 6.98 -20.08 -1.71
N GLY A 90 7.56 -20.36 -2.88
CA GLY A 90 7.45 -21.63 -3.59
C GLY A 90 6.21 -21.75 -4.47
N ILE A 91 5.51 -20.64 -4.74
CA ILE A 91 4.32 -20.60 -5.60
C ILE A 91 4.81 -20.51 -7.04
N GLU A 92 4.30 -21.39 -7.90
CA GLU A 92 4.52 -21.29 -9.35
C GLU A 92 3.47 -20.35 -9.95
N TRP A 93 3.94 -19.41 -10.76
CA TRP A 93 3.13 -18.41 -11.43
C TRP A 93 3.22 -18.62 -12.94
N LEU A 94 2.06 -18.63 -13.59
CA LEU A 94 1.92 -18.63 -15.04
C LEU A 94 1.78 -17.19 -15.55
N VAL A 95 2.60 -16.83 -16.53
CA VAL A 95 2.64 -15.53 -17.18
C VAL A 95 2.07 -15.68 -18.59
N VAL A 96 0.77 -15.41 -18.75
CA VAL A 96 0.08 -15.40 -20.04
C VAL A 96 -0.57 -14.03 -20.21
N ASP A 97 -0.17 -13.30 -21.26
CA ASP A 97 -0.69 -11.98 -21.70
C ASP A 97 -1.51 -11.22 -20.64
N GLY A 98 -0.82 -10.69 -19.62
CA GLY A 98 -1.48 -9.94 -18.54
C GLY A 98 -0.79 -10.07 -17.18
N THR A 99 -1.61 -10.17 -16.13
CA THR A 99 -1.14 -10.30 -14.74
C THR A 99 -0.84 -11.78 -14.45
N PRO A 100 0.35 -12.11 -13.89
CA PRO A 100 0.67 -13.49 -13.57
C PRO A 100 -0.38 -14.12 -12.65
N THR A 101 -0.69 -15.41 -12.87
CA THR A 101 -1.68 -16.15 -12.08
C THR A 101 -1.02 -17.37 -11.44
N PRO A 102 -1.32 -17.71 -10.16
CA PRO A 102 -0.78 -18.93 -9.56
C PRO A 102 -1.23 -20.19 -10.33
N SER A 103 -0.26 -21.02 -10.73
CA SER A 103 -0.51 -22.30 -11.42
C SER A 103 -0.28 -23.51 -10.54
N ARG A 104 0.61 -23.43 -9.54
CA ARG A 104 0.87 -24.51 -8.58
C ARG A 104 1.13 -23.98 -7.18
N HIS A 105 0.66 -24.74 -6.19
CA HIS A 105 0.65 -24.34 -4.80
C HIS A 105 1.44 -25.36 -3.96
N PRO A 106 2.50 -24.94 -3.24
CA PRO A 106 3.44 -25.86 -2.58
C PRO A 106 2.80 -26.66 -1.43
N LEU A 107 1.70 -26.18 -0.86
CA LEU A 107 0.99 -26.81 0.24
C LEU A 107 -0.38 -27.36 -0.16
N GLU A 108 -0.71 -27.49 -1.45
CA GLU A 108 -2.05 -27.91 -1.91
C GLU A 108 -2.55 -29.20 -1.24
N HIS A 109 -1.67 -30.19 -1.09
CA HIS A 109 -2.01 -31.50 -0.50
C HIS A 109 -1.30 -31.76 0.83
N ALA A 110 -0.70 -30.73 1.43
CA ALA A 110 0.07 -30.87 2.65
C ALA A 110 -0.80 -31.30 3.85
N THR A 111 -0.24 -32.11 4.73
CA THR A 111 -0.80 -32.42 6.04
C THR A 111 -0.58 -31.24 7.01
N LEU A 112 -1.30 -31.25 8.13
CA LEU A 112 -1.10 -30.28 9.22
C LEU A 112 0.37 -30.20 9.68
N ALA A 113 1.06 -31.34 9.76
CA ALA A 113 2.45 -31.40 10.20
C ALA A 113 3.42 -30.80 9.17
N GLU A 114 3.11 -30.92 7.88
CA GLU A 114 3.89 -30.32 6.78
C GLU A 114 3.67 -28.81 6.72
N ILE A 115 2.43 -28.33 6.85
CA ILE A 115 2.11 -26.90 6.95
C ILE A 115 2.92 -26.25 8.09
N ALA A 116 2.88 -26.85 9.29
CA ALA A 116 3.57 -26.31 10.46
C ALA A 116 5.10 -26.27 10.34
N ARG A 117 5.69 -27.06 9.43
CA ARG A 117 7.14 -27.16 9.21
C ARG A 117 7.60 -26.49 7.91
N TYR A 118 6.68 -25.90 7.15
CA TYR A 118 7.02 -25.27 5.89
C TYR A 118 8.01 -24.12 6.10
N SER A 119 9.08 -24.10 5.30
CA SER A 119 10.15 -23.12 5.42
C SER A 119 9.65 -21.73 5.07
N ARG A 120 10.04 -20.73 5.87
CA ARG A 120 9.77 -19.32 5.57
C ARG A 120 10.70 -18.81 4.46
N PRO A 121 10.27 -17.83 3.65
CA PRO A 121 11.12 -17.20 2.66
C PRO A 121 12.30 -16.50 3.32
N VAL A 122 13.39 -16.36 2.56
CA VAL A 122 14.47 -15.43 2.90
C VAL A 122 14.10 -14.08 2.32
N TRP A 123 14.11 -13.03 3.16
CA TRP A 123 13.79 -11.69 2.71
C TRP A 123 14.92 -11.13 1.83
N PRO A 124 14.57 -10.34 0.78
CA PRO A 124 15.56 -9.63 -0.02
C PRO A 124 16.56 -8.84 0.82
N SER A 125 17.82 -8.83 0.38
CA SER A 125 18.88 -8.03 1.01
C SER A 125 18.81 -6.57 0.63
N ARG A 126 18.12 -6.23 -0.47
CA ARG A 126 18.05 -4.88 -0.99
C ARG A 126 16.80 -4.15 -0.49
N ILE A 127 17.01 -2.96 0.06
CA ILE A 127 15.95 -2.14 0.64
C ILE A 127 16.06 -0.74 0.07
N GLN A 128 14.97 -0.21 -0.48
CA GLN A 128 14.87 1.19 -0.89
C GLN A 128 14.78 2.08 0.35
N ILE A 129 15.64 3.09 0.43
CA ILE A 129 15.66 4.07 1.52
C ILE A 129 15.22 5.44 0.99
N PRO A 130 14.62 6.29 1.83
CA PRO A 130 14.30 7.66 1.44
C PRO A 130 15.59 8.43 1.11
N GLU A 131 15.58 9.20 0.02
CA GLU A 131 16.63 10.17 -0.27
C GLU A 131 16.69 11.30 0.79
N PRO A 132 17.83 11.98 0.98
CA PRO A 132 17.95 13.05 1.98
C PRO A 132 17.06 14.28 1.72
N ASP A 133 16.63 14.51 0.49
CA ASP A 133 15.86 15.68 0.05
C ASP A 133 14.34 15.46 0.03
N VAL A 134 13.86 14.29 0.47
CA VAL A 134 12.42 13.96 0.54
C VAL A 134 11.84 14.05 1.95
N ASP A 135 12.50 14.76 2.87
CA ASP A 135 12.08 14.86 4.28
C ASP A 135 10.69 15.49 4.47
N ASP A 136 10.25 16.29 3.50
CA ASP A 136 8.94 16.94 3.49
C ASP A 136 7.82 16.06 2.89
N LEU A 137 8.13 14.93 2.24
CA LEU A 137 7.13 13.99 1.70
C LEU A 137 6.72 12.93 2.72
N VAL A 138 5.53 12.34 2.52
CA VAL A 138 5.05 11.21 3.32
C VAL A 138 5.81 9.94 2.94
N LEU A 139 6.52 9.33 3.89
CA LEU A 139 7.23 8.07 3.64
C LEU A 139 6.30 6.88 3.80
N VAL A 140 6.07 6.16 2.71
CA VAL A 140 5.18 4.99 2.63
C VAL A 140 6.03 3.73 2.59
N ALA A 141 5.91 2.89 3.63
CA ALA A 141 6.43 1.54 3.63
C ALA A 141 5.44 0.60 2.93
N ASP A 142 5.81 0.15 1.73
CA ASP A 142 5.05 -0.81 0.93
C ASP A 142 4.98 -2.18 1.63
N ALA A 143 3.97 -2.97 1.28
CA ALA A 143 3.79 -4.31 1.84
C ALA A 143 4.98 -5.21 1.42
N PRO A 144 5.76 -5.78 2.37
CA PRO A 144 6.94 -6.58 2.04
C PRO A 144 6.59 -7.99 1.54
N CYS A 145 5.34 -8.43 1.71
CA CYS A 145 4.83 -9.73 1.29
C CYS A 145 3.29 -9.73 1.24
N PRO A 146 2.66 -10.77 0.65
CA PRO A 146 1.20 -10.91 0.64
C PRO A 146 0.56 -10.93 2.04
N GLY A 147 -0.74 -10.60 2.09
CA GLY A 147 -1.58 -10.65 3.28
C GLY A 147 -1.85 -12.06 3.81
N LEU A 148 -2.61 -12.17 4.90
CA LEU A 148 -2.92 -13.46 5.54
C LEU A 148 -3.64 -14.39 4.57
N LEU A 149 -4.77 -13.94 4.02
CA LEU A 149 -5.62 -14.77 3.17
C LEU A 149 -4.99 -14.96 1.79
N ASP A 150 -4.40 -13.92 1.22
CA ASP A 150 -3.67 -14.01 -0.06
C ASP A 150 -2.54 -15.04 0.00
N MET A 151 -1.74 -15.03 1.07
CA MET A 151 -0.68 -16.00 1.28
C MET A 151 -1.25 -17.42 1.48
N CYS A 152 -2.39 -17.55 2.17
CA CYS A 152 -3.07 -18.85 2.29
C CYS A 152 -3.52 -19.38 0.92
N PHE A 153 -4.17 -18.55 0.10
CA PHE A 153 -4.61 -18.92 -1.24
C PHE A 153 -3.43 -19.29 -2.15
N GLY A 154 -2.36 -18.50 -2.11
CA GLY A 154 -1.14 -18.76 -2.86
C GLY A 154 -0.47 -20.07 -2.46
N LEU A 155 -0.38 -20.38 -1.17
CA LEU A 155 0.30 -21.59 -0.69
C LEU A 155 -0.53 -22.86 -0.80
N ARG A 156 -1.84 -22.76 -0.52
CA ARG A 156 -2.73 -23.92 -0.30
C ARG A 156 -3.65 -24.24 -1.46
N ASN A 157 -3.70 -23.39 -2.50
CA ASN A 157 -4.80 -23.26 -3.44
C ASN A 157 -6.05 -22.66 -2.78
N SER A 158 -6.70 -21.71 -3.45
CA SER A 158 -7.84 -20.98 -2.90
C SER A 158 -9.04 -21.88 -2.60
N TRP A 159 -9.34 -22.86 -3.46
CA TRP A 159 -10.45 -23.78 -3.24
C TRP A 159 -10.21 -24.69 -2.04
N VAL A 160 -9.01 -25.28 -1.94
CA VAL A 160 -8.64 -26.13 -0.80
C VAL A 160 -8.60 -25.33 0.50
N CYS A 161 -8.09 -24.09 0.45
CA CYS A 161 -8.08 -23.18 1.61
C CYS A 161 -9.51 -22.89 2.13
N LEU A 162 -10.44 -22.61 1.22
CA LEU A 162 -11.84 -22.38 1.57
C LEU A 162 -12.53 -23.66 2.07
N ASP A 163 -12.21 -24.83 1.50
CA ASP A 163 -12.70 -26.11 2.02
C ASP A 163 -12.18 -26.37 3.44
N ASP A 164 -10.88 -26.14 3.68
CA ASP A 164 -10.25 -26.31 5.00
C ASP A 164 -10.93 -25.44 6.08
N MET A 165 -11.47 -24.25 5.74
CA MET A 165 -12.25 -23.43 6.69
C MET A 165 -13.50 -24.14 7.20
N THR A 166 -14.10 -25.01 6.39
CA THR A 166 -15.34 -25.72 6.72
C THR A 166 -15.09 -27.13 7.23
N SER A 167 -14.07 -27.81 6.71
CA SER A 167 -13.84 -29.25 6.90
C SER A 167 -12.60 -29.56 7.75
N ASN A 168 -11.64 -28.62 7.84
CA ASN A 168 -10.31 -28.86 8.40
C ASN A 168 -9.72 -27.65 9.13
N TRP A 169 -10.48 -27.12 10.08
CA TRP A 169 -10.17 -25.89 10.81
C TRP A 169 -8.74 -25.83 11.42
N ARG A 170 -8.12 -26.99 11.70
CA ARG A 170 -6.75 -27.09 12.21
C ARG A 170 -5.71 -26.70 11.15
N SER A 171 -5.87 -27.15 9.92
CA SER A 171 -4.94 -26.84 8.82
C SER A 171 -4.99 -25.37 8.47
N ILE A 172 -6.19 -24.81 8.28
CA ILE A 172 -6.32 -23.38 8.01
C ILE A 172 -5.83 -22.51 9.18
N SER A 173 -6.06 -22.94 10.43
CA SER A 173 -5.51 -22.23 11.59
C SER A 173 -3.98 -22.23 11.58
N ALA A 174 -3.36 -23.38 11.32
CA ALA A 174 -1.90 -23.48 11.25
C ALA A 174 -1.33 -22.66 10.08
N LEU A 175 -2.03 -22.61 8.94
CA LEU A 175 -1.60 -21.82 7.79
C LEU A 175 -1.72 -20.31 8.05
N LEU A 176 -2.83 -19.84 8.61
CA LEU A 176 -2.99 -18.44 9.01
C LEU A 176 -1.99 -18.02 10.08
N ASP A 177 -1.69 -18.89 11.04
CA ASP A 177 -0.68 -18.64 12.07
C ASP A 177 0.72 -18.58 11.44
N TRP A 178 1.01 -19.46 10.48
CA TRP A 178 2.25 -19.41 9.71
C TRP A 178 2.38 -18.10 8.94
N SER A 179 1.34 -17.69 8.22
CA SER A 179 1.30 -16.44 7.44
C SER A 179 1.48 -15.22 8.34
N LEU A 180 0.82 -15.17 9.49
CA LEU A 180 0.98 -14.09 10.47
C LEU A 180 2.43 -13.92 10.90
N GLU A 181 3.09 -15.00 11.30
CA GLU A 181 4.49 -14.95 11.73
C GLU A 181 5.43 -14.54 10.60
N THR A 182 5.13 -14.98 9.38
CA THR A 182 5.89 -14.61 8.18
C THR A 182 5.76 -13.12 7.89
N ILE A 183 4.54 -12.57 7.88
CA ILE A 183 4.29 -11.14 7.64
C ILE A 183 5.02 -10.28 8.67
N VAL A 184 4.95 -10.64 9.95
CA VAL A 184 5.64 -9.85 10.98
C VAL A 184 7.15 -9.93 10.82
N SER A 185 7.71 -11.09 10.51
CA SER A 185 9.15 -11.21 10.24
C SER A 185 9.58 -10.33 9.06
N ALA A 186 8.74 -10.22 8.02
CA ALA A 186 8.99 -9.35 6.87
C ALA A 186 9.07 -7.87 7.27
N TYR A 187 8.11 -7.41 8.09
CA TYR A 187 8.12 -6.04 8.61
C TYR A 187 9.25 -5.77 9.59
N GLU A 188 9.57 -6.71 10.47
CA GLU A 188 10.73 -6.60 11.37
C GLU A 188 12.01 -6.42 10.56
N HIS A 189 12.20 -7.23 9.51
CA HIS A 189 13.34 -7.12 8.60
C HIS A 189 13.38 -5.78 7.86
N LEU A 190 12.26 -5.34 7.28
CA LEU A 190 12.21 -4.04 6.61
C LEU A 190 12.54 -2.90 7.59
N LEU A 191 11.77 -2.78 8.67
CA LEU A 191 11.83 -1.63 9.58
C LEU A 191 13.16 -1.54 10.35
N SER A 192 13.81 -2.67 10.67
CA SER A 192 15.09 -2.65 11.38
C SER A 192 16.26 -2.08 10.58
N HIS A 193 16.11 -1.98 9.26
CA HIS A 193 17.17 -1.52 8.35
C HIS A 193 16.89 -0.14 7.74
N LEU A 194 15.74 0.48 8.05
CA LEU A 194 15.45 1.82 7.57
C LEU A 194 16.23 2.88 8.37
N PRO A 195 16.77 3.91 7.70
CA PRO A 195 17.47 5.00 8.38
C PRO A 195 16.52 5.87 9.22
N ARG A 196 15.22 5.88 8.89
CA ARG A 196 14.16 6.52 9.67
C ARG A 196 12.87 5.71 9.58
N GLN A 197 12.00 5.87 10.58
CA GLN A 197 10.68 5.27 10.58
C GLN A 197 9.80 5.84 9.44
N PRO A 198 8.95 5.00 8.81
CA PRO A 198 7.98 5.46 7.84
C PRO A 198 6.84 6.22 8.52
N ASP A 199 6.12 6.99 7.72
CA ASP A 199 4.93 7.73 8.15
C ASP A 199 3.67 6.87 7.97
N VAL A 200 3.67 6.01 6.93
CA VAL A 200 2.60 5.04 6.61
C VAL A 200 3.20 3.64 6.43
N LEU A 201 2.49 2.63 6.91
CA LEU A 201 2.78 1.20 6.69
C LEU A 201 1.57 0.53 6.04
N ILE A 202 1.75 -0.10 4.87
CA ILE A 202 0.66 -0.71 4.09
C ILE A 202 0.53 -2.20 4.37
N TYR A 203 -0.59 -2.64 4.92
CA TYR A 203 -0.98 -4.05 4.92
C TYR A 203 -2.12 -4.28 3.91
N GLY A 204 -1.85 -5.06 2.85
CA GLY A 204 -2.85 -5.49 1.87
C GLY A 204 -3.21 -6.96 2.06
N ASP A 205 -4.51 -7.26 1.98
CA ASP A 205 -5.05 -8.63 2.00
C ASP A 205 -6.43 -8.62 1.36
N ASP A 206 -6.60 -9.26 0.20
CA ASP A 206 -7.87 -9.25 -0.51
C ASP A 206 -8.88 -10.20 0.14
N LEU A 207 -9.93 -9.63 0.72
CA LEU A 207 -10.97 -10.37 1.44
C LEU A 207 -12.23 -10.61 0.60
N GLY A 208 -12.27 -10.11 -0.63
CA GLY A 208 -13.39 -10.31 -1.53
C GLY A 208 -13.07 -10.13 -3.01
N PHE A 209 -14.09 -10.40 -3.81
CA PHE A 209 -14.13 -10.11 -5.24
C PHE A 209 -15.30 -9.15 -5.53
N GLN A 210 -15.51 -8.82 -6.81
CA GLN A 210 -16.45 -7.78 -7.24
C GLN A 210 -17.87 -7.87 -6.66
N GLN A 211 -18.37 -9.07 -6.36
CA GLN A 211 -19.77 -9.27 -5.93
C GLN A 211 -19.93 -9.74 -4.48
N SER A 212 -18.92 -10.32 -3.84
CA SER A 212 -18.97 -10.71 -2.44
C SER A 212 -17.58 -10.89 -1.82
N MET A 213 -17.55 -11.13 -0.51
CA MET A 213 -16.36 -11.65 0.18
C MET A 213 -16.01 -13.06 -0.31
N PHE A 214 -14.74 -13.45 -0.15
CA PHE A 214 -14.29 -14.83 -0.38
C PHE A 214 -14.76 -15.79 0.71
N VAL A 215 -14.85 -15.29 1.95
CA VAL A 215 -15.25 -16.06 3.13
C VAL A 215 -16.53 -15.48 3.73
N SER A 216 -17.30 -16.29 4.45
CA SER A 216 -18.47 -15.79 5.18
C SER A 216 -18.05 -14.80 6.28
N GLU A 217 -18.93 -13.90 6.70
CA GLU A 217 -18.62 -13.00 7.82
C GLU A 217 -18.29 -13.76 9.11
N ILE A 218 -18.93 -14.92 9.32
CA ILE A 218 -18.71 -15.78 10.48
C ILE A 218 -17.30 -16.37 10.42
N ASP A 219 -16.89 -16.90 9.27
CA ASP A 219 -15.57 -17.48 9.08
C ASP A 219 -14.48 -16.41 9.13
N PHE A 220 -14.73 -15.21 8.57
CA PHE A 220 -13.83 -14.07 8.75
C PHE A 220 -13.63 -13.77 10.24
N ARG A 221 -14.71 -13.65 11.03
CA ARG A 221 -14.63 -13.34 12.46
C ARG A 221 -13.98 -14.45 13.28
N ASN A 222 -14.11 -15.71 12.86
CA ASN A 222 -13.54 -16.87 13.55
C ASN A 222 -12.08 -17.14 13.20
N PHE A 223 -11.72 -17.01 11.91
CA PHE A 223 -10.42 -17.41 11.41
C PHE A 223 -9.50 -16.22 11.15
N VAL A 224 -9.93 -15.25 10.35
CA VAL A 224 -9.04 -14.19 9.83
C VAL A 224 -8.89 -13.03 10.82
N ARG A 225 -10.00 -12.48 11.31
CA ARG A 225 -10.01 -11.29 12.19
C ARG A 225 -9.15 -11.45 13.45
N PRO A 226 -9.12 -12.60 14.17
CA PRO A 226 -8.24 -12.76 15.34
C PRO A 226 -6.75 -12.68 14.99
N ARG A 227 -6.35 -13.18 13.82
CA ARG A 227 -4.97 -13.06 13.32
C ARG A 227 -4.67 -11.63 12.90
N MET A 228 -5.56 -10.96 12.17
CA MET A 228 -5.38 -9.54 11.84
C MET A 228 -5.23 -8.67 13.09
N ARG A 229 -6.04 -8.90 14.13
CA ARG A 229 -5.91 -8.21 15.43
C ARG A 229 -4.51 -8.40 16.03
N THR A 230 -4.02 -9.63 16.02
CA THR A 230 -2.70 -9.97 16.57
C THR A 230 -1.59 -9.35 15.74
N LEU A 231 -1.70 -9.44 14.41
CA LEU A 231 -0.79 -8.83 13.45
C LEU A 231 -0.70 -7.32 13.65
N PHE A 232 -1.82 -6.60 13.60
CA PHE A 232 -1.84 -5.14 13.75
C PHE A 232 -1.31 -4.69 15.12
N SER A 233 -1.61 -5.45 16.18
CA SER A 233 -1.04 -5.20 17.50
C SER A 233 0.49 -5.34 17.51
N ARG A 234 1.05 -6.28 16.75
CA ARG A 234 2.51 -6.45 16.63
C ARG A 234 3.13 -5.35 15.76
N LEU A 235 2.54 -5.02 14.62
CA LEU A 235 3.04 -3.97 13.74
C LEU A 235 3.11 -2.61 14.45
N ARG A 236 2.08 -2.25 15.23
CA ARG A 236 2.10 -1.02 16.06
C ARG A 236 3.17 -0.99 17.14
N LYS A 237 3.72 -2.16 17.54
CA LYS A 237 4.87 -2.20 18.47
C LYS A 237 6.20 -2.00 17.75
N LEU A 238 6.25 -2.25 16.44
CA LEU A 238 7.46 -2.07 15.63
C LEU A 238 7.64 -0.61 15.19
N THR A 239 6.54 0.12 14.97
CA THR A 239 6.58 1.48 14.45
C THR A 239 5.36 2.30 14.87
N PRO A 240 5.49 3.64 15.04
CA PRO A 240 4.36 4.55 15.23
C PRO A 240 3.70 4.98 13.91
N ALA A 241 4.11 4.41 12.77
CA ALA A 241 3.53 4.71 11.46
C ALA A 241 2.01 4.45 11.43
N ALA A 242 1.29 5.23 10.63
CA ALA A 242 -0.11 5.00 10.37
C ALA A 242 -0.30 3.68 9.61
N LEU A 243 -1.23 2.84 10.07
CA LEU A 243 -1.54 1.58 9.41
C LEU A 243 -2.57 1.80 8.30
N CYS A 244 -2.14 1.64 7.06
CA CYS A 244 -3.00 1.58 5.89
C CYS A 244 -3.42 0.15 5.62
N PHE A 245 -4.73 -0.11 5.66
CA PHE A 245 -5.30 -1.40 5.27
C PHE A 245 -5.85 -1.32 3.84
N HIS A 246 -5.48 -2.30 3.02
CA HIS A 246 -6.05 -2.51 1.69
C HIS A 246 -6.77 -3.85 1.59
N SER A 247 -7.92 -3.85 0.91
CA SER A 247 -8.58 -5.05 0.39
C SER A 247 -9.39 -4.69 -0.84
N CYS A 248 -9.29 -5.52 -1.88
CA CYS A 248 -10.22 -5.53 -2.99
C CYS A 248 -11.58 -6.15 -2.61
N GLY A 249 -12.55 -5.94 -3.50
CA GLY A 249 -13.83 -6.63 -3.50
C GLY A 249 -14.88 -6.13 -2.53
N ALA A 250 -16.05 -6.79 -2.58
CA ALA A 250 -17.26 -6.37 -1.90
C ALA A 250 -17.25 -6.78 -0.41
N ILE A 251 -16.42 -6.10 0.37
CA ILE A 251 -16.17 -6.38 1.80
C ILE A 251 -17.04 -5.57 2.76
N ARG A 252 -18.05 -4.85 2.24
CA ARG A 252 -18.98 -4.02 3.02
C ARG A 252 -19.48 -4.67 4.32
N PRO A 253 -19.82 -5.98 4.38
CA PRO A 253 -20.30 -6.61 5.61
C PRO A 253 -19.31 -6.60 6.78
N ILE A 254 -18.00 -6.48 6.52
CA ILE A 254 -16.95 -6.49 7.54
C ILE A 254 -16.21 -5.16 7.68
N VAL A 255 -16.62 -4.10 6.97
CA VAL A 255 -15.96 -2.78 7.04
C VAL A 255 -15.83 -2.27 8.49
N ARG A 256 -16.89 -2.41 9.30
CA ARG A 256 -16.83 -2.03 10.72
C ARG A 256 -15.88 -2.90 11.52
N ASP A 257 -15.85 -4.21 11.24
CA ASP A 257 -14.91 -5.13 11.90
C ASP A 257 -13.46 -4.75 11.63
N ILE A 258 -13.16 -4.25 10.42
CA ILE A 258 -11.84 -3.74 10.01
C ILE A 258 -11.50 -2.44 10.73
N CYS A 259 -12.42 -1.47 10.78
CA CYS A 259 -12.22 -0.22 11.52
C CYS A 259 -11.92 -0.50 13.01
N ASP A 260 -12.62 -1.45 13.62
CA ASP A 260 -12.41 -1.87 15.01
C ASP A 260 -11.02 -2.49 15.28
N LEU A 261 -10.28 -2.86 14.24
CA LEU A 261 -8.88 -3.30 14.38
C LEU A 261 -7.92 -2.12 14.51
N GLY A 262 -8.40 -0.88 14.32
CA GLY A 262 -7.69 0.39 14.55
C GLY A 262 -6.86 0.87 13.36
N ILE A 263 -7.32 0.61 12.13
CA ILE A 263 -6.63 1.14 10.94
C ILE A 263 -6.72 2.67 10.92
N ASP A 264 -5.67 3.32 10.40
CA ASP A 264 -5.62 4.79 10.28
C ASP A 264 -6.04 5.24 8.88
N ILE A 265 -5.73 4.41 7.88
CA ILE A 265 -6.01 4.65 6.47
C ILE A 265 -6.72 3.43 5.90
N PHE A 266 -7.80 3.65 5.13
CA PHE A 266 -8.54 2.60 4.46
C PHE A 266 -8.49 2.77 2.95
N ASN A 267 -7.82 1.84 2.29
CA ASN A 267 -7.83 1.67 0.85
C ASN A 267 -8.77 0.49 0.50
N PHE A 268 -9.70 0.72 -0.42
CA PHE A 268 -10.67 -0.30 -0.83
C PHE A 268 -11.07 -0.12 -2.29
N ASP A 269 -11.53 -1.22 -2.91
CA ASP A 269 -12.05 -1.20 -4.27
C ASP A 269 -13.43 -0.51 -4.32
N GLY A 270 -13.44 0.74 -4.79
CA GLY A 270 -14.65 1.54 -4.94
C GLY A 270 -15.61 1.05 -6.03
N ALA A 271 -15.15 0.18 -6.95
CA ALA A 271 -15.98 -0.41 -8.00
C ALA A 271 -16.74 -1.66 -7.54
N ALA A 272 -16.31 -2.27 -6.44
CA ALA A 272 -16.96 -3.45 -5.89
C ALA A 272 -18.36 -3.15 -5.33
N ARG A 273 -19.22 -4.17 -5.35
CA ARG A 273 -20.60 -4.06 -4.89
C ARG A 273 -20.69 -3.52 -3.46
N GLY A 274 -21.36 -2.38 -3.30
CA GLY A 274 -21.63 -1.76 -2.00
C GLY A 274 -20.42 -1.07 -1.36
N MET A 275 -19.36 -0.82 -2.12
CA MET A 275 -18.12 -0.17 -1.67
C MET A 275 -18.00 1.27 -2.20
N VAL A 276 -19.10 1.94 -2.50
CA VAL A 276 -19.09 3.32 -3.00
C VAL A 276 -18.49 4.26 -1.95
N SER A 277 -17.48 5.06 -2.32
CA SER A 277 -16.67 5.86 -1.39
C SER A 277 -17.49 6.78 -0.48
N GLY A 278 -18.49 7.48 -1.03
CA GLY A 278 -19.40 8.32 -0.23
C GLY A 278 -20.24 7.54 0.79
N GLU A 279 -20.63 6.29 0.48
CA GLU A 279 -21.33 5.39 1.41
C GLU A 279 -20.39 4.79 2.46
N ILE A 280 -19.15 4.47 2.09
CA ILE A 280 -18.11 4.03 3.02
C ILE A 280 -17.78 5.13 4.00
N ARG A 281 -17.59 6.37 3.53
CA ARG A 281 -17.30 7.53 4.36
C ARG A 281 -18.29 7.74 5.50
N ARG A 282 -19.58 7.47 5.26
CA ARG A 282 -20.66 7.60 6.26
C ARG A 282 -20.65 6.49 7.31
N ASP A 283 -20.07 5.33 6.98
CA ASP A 283 -20.12 4.13 7.80
C ASP A 283 -18.86 3.90 8.64
N ILE A 284 -17.74 4.51 8.26
CA ILE A 284 -16.47 4.40 8.99
C ILE A 284 -16.22 5.61 9.92
N PRO A 285 -15.45 5.43 11.01
CA PRO A 285 -15.02 6.54 11.87
C PRO A 285 -14.41 7.70 11.07
N ARG A 286 -14.71 8.94 11.47
CA ARG A 286 -14.41 10.16 10.68
C ARG A 286 -12.91 10.48 10.59
N GLU A 287 -12.15 9.98 11.54
CA GLU A 287 -10.69 10.11 11.64
C GLU A 287 -9.95 9.23 10.63
N ILE A 288 -10.57 8.14 10.13
CA ILE A 288 -9.94 7.26 9.16
C ILE A 288 -9.83 7.99 7.82
N ILE A 289 -8.61 8.02 7.27
CA ILE A 289 -8.30 8.60 5.97
C ILE A 289 -8.71 7.60 4.88
N ILE A 290 -9.49 8.03 3.90
CA ILE A 290 -9.76 7.23 2.71
C ILE A 290 -8.58 7.38 1.75
N HIS A 291 -8.12 6.27 1.16
CA HIS A 291 -7.01 6.28 0.21
C HIS A 291 -7.37 5.57 -1.09
N GLY A 292 -7.17 6.23 -2.23
CA GLY A 292 -7.22 5.60 -3.56
C GLY A 292 -8.57 5.02 -3.99
N SER A 293 -9.63 5.17 -3.20
CA SER A 293 -10.97 4.71 -3.57
C SER A 293 -11.73 5.70 -4.48
N ASN A 294 -11.11 6.83 -4.81
CA ASN A 294 -11.62 7.81 -5.77
C ASN A 294 -10.67 7.87 -6.97
N ASP A 295 -11.23 7.82 -8.19
CA ASP A 295 -10.45 7.61 -9.41
C ASP A 295 -9.69 8.88 -9.88
N LEU A 296 -8.45 9.04 -9.40
CA LEU A 296 -7.56 10.14 -9.78
C LEU A 296 -7.27 10.15 -11.29
N ILE A 297 -7.18 8.97 -11.92
CA ILE A 297 -6.91 8.85 -13.36
C ILE A 297 -8.13 9.33 -14.15
N ALA A 298 -9.35 8.92 -13.77
CA ALA A 298 -10.56 9.42 -14.42
C ALA A 298 -10.73 10.93 -14.24
N LEU A 299 -10.35 11.48 -13.08
CA LEU A 299 -10.36 12.92 -12.86
C LEU A 299 -9.42 13.62 -13.85
N GLY A 300 -8.19 13.15 -13.96
CA GLY A 300 -7.20 13.68 -14.91
C GLY A 300 -7.64 13.61 -16.37
N ARG A 301 -8.17 12.46 -16.81
CA ARG A 301 -8.77 12.31 -18.16
C ARG A 301 -9.91 13.30 -18.39
N SER A 302 -10.73 13.55 -17.37
CA SER A 302 -11.84 14.50 -17.45
C SER A 302 -11.37 15.95 -17.54
N VAL A 303 -10.31 16.31 -16.81
CA VAL A 303 -9.65 17.62 -16.89
C VAL A 303 -9.03 17.83 -18.27
N GLN A 304 -8.32 16.83 -18.78
CA GLN A 304 -7.66 16.87 -20.10
C GLN A 304 -8.67 17.02 -21.24
N SER A 305 -9.81 16.31 -21.15
CA SER A 305 -10.89 16.38 -22.13
C SER A 305 -11.84 17.57 -21.91
N GLN A 306 -11.61 18.40 -20.89
CA GLN A 306 -12.48 19.51 -20.47
C GLN A 306 -13.94 19.09 -20.24
N ASN A 307 -14.16 17.84 -19.83
CA ASN A 307 -15.49 17.35 -19.50
C ASN A 307 -15.90 17.83 -18.10
N MET A 308 -16.41 19.07 -18.04
CA MET A 308 -16.76 19.71 -16.77
C MET A 308 -17.83 18.98 -15.96
N ALA A 309 -18.69 18.17 -16.58
CA ALA A 309 -19.65 17.34 -15.86
C ALA A 309 -18.94 16.22 -15.08
N SER A 310 -18.00 15.51 -15.72
CA SER A 310 -17.21 14.47 -15.04
C SER A 310 -16.26 15.07 -14.01
N VAL A 311 -15.62 16.21 -14.30
CA VAL A 311 -14.79 16.93 -13.32
C VAL A 311 -15.62 17.29 -12.09
N ALA A 312 -16.82 17.84 -12.27
CA ALA A 312 -17.72 18.18 -11.17
C ALA A 312 -18.08 16.97 -10.30
N ILE A 313 -18.39 15.83 -10.90
CA ILE A 313 -18.71 14.60 -10.16
C ILE A 313 -17.50 14.11 -9.36
N LEU A 314 -16.37 13.90 -10.03
CA LEU A 314 -15.18 13.27 -9.44
C LEU A 314 -14.53 14.15 -8.37
N ALA A 315 -14.41 15.46 -8.61
CA ALA A 315 -13.83 16.39 -7.62
C ALA A 315 -14.72 16.51 -6.37
N THR A 316 -16.04 16.53 -6.55
CA THR A 316 -16.99 16.55 -5.42
C THR A 316 -16.92 15.24 -4.64
N GLU A 317 -16.82 14.09 -5.31
CA GLU A 317 -16.71 12.79 -4.65
C GLU A 317 -15.44 12.71 -3.78
N ILE A 318 -14.29 13.15 -4.29
CA ILE A 318 -13.04 13.22 -3.52
C ILE A 318 -13.22 14.13 -2.30
N ALA A 319 -13.78 15.33 -2.48
CA ALA A 319 -14.03 16.28 -1.40
C ALA A 319 -14.96 15.71 -0.32
N ASP A 320 -16.04 15.03 -0.73
CA ASP A 320 -16.99 14.35 0.15
C ASP A 320 -16.33 13.26 1.00
N CYS A 321 -15.26 12.64 0.50
CA CYS A 321 -14.53 11.56 1.17
C CYS A 321 -13.52 12.03 2.21
N ALA A 322 -13.24 13.34 2.32
CA ALA A 322 -12.24 13.88 3.24
C ALA A 322 -12.37 13.34 4.69
N PRO A 323 -11.28 13.17 5.47
CA PRO A 323 -9.90 13.26 5.02
C PRO A 323 -9.58 12.16 4.01
N VAL A 324 -8.84 12.53 2.96
CA VAL A 324 -8.59 11.67 1.80
C VAL A 324 -7.16 11.86 1.28
N ILE A 325 -6.54 10.76 0.87
CA ILE A 325 -5.36 10.74 0.01
C ILE A 325 -5.84 10.26 -1.36
N ALA A 326 -5.87 11.16 -2.33
CA ALA A 326 -6.27 10.84 -3.70
C ALA A 326 -5.17 10.01 -4.37
N ALA A 327 -5.55 8.96 -5.08
CA ALA A 327 -4.60 8.07 -5.74
C ALA A 327 -5.25 7.39 -6.94
N PRO A 328 -4.47 6.79 -7.85
CA PRO A 328 -4.99 5.77 -8.76
C PRO A 328 -5.74 4.68 -8.01
N MET A 329 -6.80 4.11 -8.61
CA MET A 329 -7.55 3.01 -7.99
C MET A 329 -6.76 1.69 -7.94
N ASP A 330 -5.76 1.56 -8.81
CA ASP A 330 -4.88 0.40 -8.89
C ASP A 330 -3.54 0.84 -9.49
N ASN A 331 -2.58 -0.08 -9.53
CA ASN A 331 -1.33 0.08 -10.26
C ASN A 331 -1.55 0.55 -11.70
N ILE A 332 -0.62 1.38 -12.18
CA ILE A 332 -0.71 1.97 -13.51
C ILE A 332 0.01 1.06 -14.51
N SER A 333 -0.78 0.47 -15.41
CA SER A 333 -0.30 -0.47 -16.44
C SER A 333 -0.09 0.16 -17.82
N VAL A 334 -0.53 1.42 -18.01
CA VAL A 334 -0.56 2.08 -19.32
C VAL A 334 0.04 3.49 -19.22
N ALA A 335 0.80 3.92 -20.22
CA ALA A 335 1.53 5.20 -20.20
C ALA A 335 0.60 6.42 -20.11
N GLU A 336 -0.52 6.40 -20.83
CA GLU A 336 -1.52 7.48 -20.83
C GLU A 336 -2.12 7.70 -19.43
N ASP A 337 -2.19 6.65 -18.62
CA ASP A 337 -2.75 6.70 -17.26
C ASP A 337 -1.81 7.35 -16.25
N ILE A 338 -0.50 7.30 -16.52
CA ILE A 338 0.50 8.05 -15.75
C ILE A 338 0.26 9.55 -15.95
N GLU A 339 0.06 9.97 -17.20
CA GLU A 339 -0.17 11.37 -17.53
C GLU A 339 -1.52 11.86 -16.99
N ALA A 340 -2.56 11.04 -17.11
CA ALA A 340 -3.84 11.33 -16.50
C ALA A 340 -3.74 11.48 -14.97
N ALA A 341 -3.08 10.56 -14.27
CA ALA A 341 -2.89 10.67 -12.82
C ALA A 341 -2.19 11.98 -12.43
N ARG A 342 -1.15 12.37 -13.17
CA ARG A 342 -0.41 13.63 -12.97
C ARG A 342 -1.30 14.86 -13.17
N ILE A 343 -2.11 14.90 -14.23
CA ILE A 343 -3.06 15.99 -14.48
C ILE A 343 -4.11 16.07 -13.36
N GLY A 344 -4.59 14.91 -12.89
CA GLY A 344 -5.49 14.83 -11.74
C GLY A 344 -4.85 15.42 -10.47
N ALA A 345 -3.58 15.07 -10.20
CA ALA A 345 -2.83 15.60 -9.08
C ALA A 345 -2.69 17.13 -9.16
N GLU A 346 -2.33 17.65 -10.34
CA GLU A 346 -2.17 19.09 -10.56
C GLU A 346 -3.49 19.85 -10.39
N PHE A 347 -4.61 19.27 -10.85
CA PHE A 347 -5.93 19.83 -10.60
C PHE A 347 -6.22 19.95 -9.10
N LEU A 348 -5.97 18.90 -8.32
CA LEU A 348 -6.26 18.88 -6.88
C LEU A 348 -5.38 19.86 -6.09
N ARG A 349 -4.12 20.07 -6.51
CA ARG A 349 -3.21 21.06 -5.92
C ARG A 349 -3.70 22.51 -6.04
N HIS A 350 -4.59 22.78 -6.99
CA HIS A 350 -5.21 24.09 -7.16
C HIS A 350 -6.51 24.28 -6.39
N LEU A 351 -6.94 23.28 -5.61
CA LEU A 351 -8.03 23.43 -4.64
C LEU A 351 -7.46 23.82 -3.28
N THR A 352 -7.92 24.95 -2.74
CA THR A 352 -7.61 25.32 -1.37
C THR A 352 -8.42 24.46 -0.39
N PRO A 353 -8.04 24.37 0.90
CA PRO A 353 -8.85 23.68 1.89
C PRO A 353 -10.30 24.18 2.00
N ASP A 354 -10.51 25.49 1.78
CA ASP A 354 -11.85 26.09 1.76
C ASP A 354 -12.63 25.65 0.51
N ASP A 355 -11.96 25.56 -0.66
CA ASP A 355 -12.57 25.02 -1.88
C ASP A 355 -13.02 23.58 -1.70
N VAL A 356 -12.18 22.73 -1.09
CA VAL A 356 -12.51 21.33 -0.78
C VAL A 356 -13.71 21.27 0.18
N SER A 357 -13.72 22.11 1.22
CA SER A 357 -14.84 22.21 2.15
C SER A 357 -16.14 22.66 1.46
N ASP A 358 -16.07 23.63 0.54
CA ASP A 358 -17.22 24.10 -0.21
C ASP A 358 -17.72 23.06 -1.20
N LEU A 359 -16.84 22.34 -1.91
CA LEU A 359 -17.23 21.22 -2.77
C LEU A 359 -17.97 20.14 -1.98
N ALA A 360 -17.45 19.76 -0.81
CA ALA A 360 -18.07 18.74 0.04
C ALA A 360 -19.42 19.16 0.65
N ARG A 361 -19.65 20.48 0.82
CA ARG A 361 -20.84 21.02 1.50
C ARG A 361 -21.93 21.46 0.53
N LEU A 362 -21.53 22.09 -0.57
CA LEU A 362 -22.41 22.72 -1.55
C LEU A 362 -22.58 21.88 -2.81
N GLY A 363 -21.73 20.87 -3.01
CA GLY A 363 -21.58 20.19 -4.29
C GLY A 363 -20.72 20.99 -5.26
N PRO A 364 -20.82 20.76 -6.58
CA PRO A 364 -19.91 21.33 -7.55
C PRO A 364 -20.05 22.87 -7.66
N VAL A 365 -18.94 23.57 -7.44
CA VAL A 365 -18.86 25.03 -7.57
C VAL A 365 -18.11 25.39 -8.85
N ARG A 366 -18.84 25.89 -9.84
CA ARG A 366 -18.32 26.12 -11.20
C ARG A 366 -17.02 26.94 -11.24
N SER A 367 -16.96 28.06 -10.53
CA SER A 367 -15.79 28.95 -10.56
C SER A 367 -14.53 28.30 -9.99
N ILE A 368 -14.67 27.48 -8.95
CA ILE A 368 -13.57 26.71 -8.35
C ILE A 368 -13.04 25.70 -9.37
N LEU A 369 -13.95 24.92 -9.96
CA LEU A 369 -13.60 23.87 -10.91
C LEU A 369 -12.98 24.42 -12.20
N GLU A 370 -13.56 25.47 -12.79
CA GLU A 370 -13.02 26.10 -14.02
C GLU A 370 -11.63 26.68 -13.78
N HIS A 371 -11.38 27.30 -12.63
CA HIS A 371 -10.06 27.79 -12.26
C HIS A 371 -9.04 26.66 -12.15
N ALA A 372 -9.35 25.60 -11.40
CA ALA A 372 -8.44 24.46 -11.24
C ALA A 372 -8.16 23.73 -12.56
N VAL A 373 -9.17 23.55 -13.43
CA VAL A 373 -8.99 22.96 -14.77
C VAL A 373 -8.08 23.81 -15.65
N ALA A 374 -8.24 25.13 -15.64
CA ALA A 374 -7.39 26.01 -16.43
C ALA A 374 -5.91 25.90 -16.00
N ARG A 375 -5.66 25.93 -14.69
CA ARG A 375 -4.30 25.85 -14.14
C ARG A 375 -3.64 24.50 -14.38
N ALA A 376 -4.38 23.40 -14.22
CA ALA A 376 -3.86 22.05 -14.47
C ALA A 376 -3.43 21.83 -15.94
N ASN A 377 -4.18 22.39 -16.89
CA ASN A 377 -3.86 22.29 -18.31
C ASN A 377 -2.71 23.24 -18.75
N GLU A 378 -2.38 24.26 -17.97
CA GLU A 378 -1.23 25.15 -18.19
C GLU A 378 0.08 24.59 -17.63
N ALA A 379 0.01 23.61 -16.72
CA ALA A 379 1.18 23.07 -16.04
C ALA A 379 2.09 22.30 -17.00
N LEU A 380 3.39 22.53 -16.86
CA LEU A 380 4.40 21.78 -17.61
C LEU A 380 4.38 20.31 -17.21
N VAL A 381 4.70 19.44 -18.16
CA VAL A 381 4.85 18.00 -17.95
C VAL A 381 6.33 17.72 -17.69
N PRO A 382 6.76 17.50 -16.43
CA PRO A 382 8.12 17.04 -16.17
C PRO A 382 8.25 15.57 -16.65
N ASP A 383 9.35 15.28 -17.33
CA ASP A 383 9.71 13.89 -17.62
C ASP A 383 10.16 13.18 -16.34
N LEU A 384 9.83 11.89 -16.24
CA LEU A 384 10.45 11.01 -15.25
C LEU A 384 11.94 10.91 -15.56
N ALA A 385 12.77 11.32 -14.61
CA ALA A 385 14.22 11.28 -14.71
C ALA A 385 14.73 9.83 -14.79
N GLY A 386 13.97 8.87 -14.27
CA GLY A 386 14.33 7.46 -14.31
C GLY A 386 15.56 7.14 -13.48
N LYS A 387 15.88 7.99 -12.50
CA LYS A 387 17.03 7.75 -11.63
C LYS A 387 16.71 6.57 -10.72
N ARG A 388 17.74 5.77 -10.42
CA ARG A 388 17.58 4.68 -9.46
C ARG A 388 17.35 5.28 -8.07
N PRO A 389 16.42 4.70 -7.28
CA PRO A 389 16.21 5.15 -5.92
C PRO A 389 17.41 4.81 -5.04
N ALA A 390 17.59 5.56 -3.97
CA ALA A 390 18.57 5.20 -2.95
C ALA A 390 18.21 3.82 -2.36
N SER A 391 19.23 2.96 -2.18
CA SER A 391 19.04 1.64 -1.59
C SER A 391 20.26 1.17 -0.81
N ILE A 392 20.02 0.27 0.15
CA ILE A 392 21.06 -0.44 0.89
C ILE A 392 21.02 -1.90 0.46
N ASP A 393 22.19 -2.51 0.23
CA ASP A 393 22.34 -3.95 0.05
C ASP A 393 23.00 -4.57 1.28
N LEU A 394 22.26 -5.40 2.00
CA LEU A 394 22.70 -6.02 3.25
C LEU A 394 23.75 -7.13 3.05
N THR A 395 24.06 -7.52 1.82
CA THR A 395 25.12 -8.51 1.52
C THR A 395 26.53 -7.92 1.47
N GLY A 396 26.67 -6.59 1.49
CA GLY A 396 27.96 -5.93 1.40
C GLY A 396 28.61 -5.94 0.01
N CYS A 397 27.87 -6.37 -1.03
CA CYS A 397 28.31 -6.16 -2.41
C CYS A 397 28.28 -4.66 -2.74
N PRO A 398 29.33 -4.09 -3.36
CA PRO A 398 29.29 -2.73 -3.85
C PRO A 398 28.11 -2.60 -4.82
N SER A 399 27.22 -1.65 -4.59
CA SER A 399 26.41 -1.11 -5.68
C SER A 399 27.38 -0.70 -6.79
N ASP A 400 27.00 -0.89 -8.06
CA ASP A 400 27.73 -0.39 -9.23
C ASP A 400 27.76 1.17 -9.22
N ASP A 401 28.55 1.71 -8.29
CA ASP A 401 28.59 3.04 -7.64
C ASP A 401 28.61 4.25 -8.62
N PRO A 402 28.38 5.52 -8.19
CA PRO A 402 29.03 6.15 -7.03
C PRO A 402 28.11 7.00 -6.14
N THR A 403 27.81 6.56 -4.91
CA THR A 403 27.69 7.36 -3.67
C THR A 403 26.80 6.67 -2.62
N VAL A 404 27.36 5.67 -1.95
CA VAL A 404 26.87 5.29 -0.61
C VAL A 404 27.23 6.43 0.35
N THR A 405 26.24 7.19 0.82
CA THR A 405 26.44 8.06 1.98
C THR A 405 26.65 7.17 3.19
N PRO A 406 27.77 7.28 3.93
CA PRO A 406 28.04 6.40 5.06
C PRO A 406 26.99 6.62 6.16
N PHE A 407 26.48 5.51 6.69
CA PHE A 407 25.70 5.44 7.92
C PHE A 407 26.30 6.39 8.99
N PRO A 408 25.51 7.28 9.61
CA PRO A 408 25.88 7.79 10.91
C PRO A 408 25.86 6.62 11.91
N ALA A 409 26.99 6.44 12.59
CA ALA A 409 27.23 5.43 13.61
C ALA A 409 26.20 5.47 14.78
N PRO A 410 26.10 4.40 15.59
CA PRO A 410 24.85 3.99 16.21
C PRO A 410 24.50 4.78 17.47
N LEU A 411 23.24 5.18 17.59
CA LEU A 411 22.63 5.52 18.87
C LEU A 411 21.27 4.83 18.97
N LEU A 412 21.26 3.72 19.73
CA LEU A 412 20.35 3.53 20.86
C LEU A 412 20.84 2.29 21.62
N ALA A 413 21.64 2.53 22.66
CA ALA A 413 21.92 1.52 23.66
C ALA A 413 20.60 1.16 24.36
N VAL A 414 20.08 -0.03 24.08
CA VAL A 414 19.04 -0.66 24.89
C VAL A 414 19.60 -0.78 26.31
N SER A 415 19.05 -0.03 27.25
CA SER A 415 19.44 -0.10 28.67
C SER A 415 19.18 -1.51 29.20
N ARG A 416 20.22 -2.34 29.25
CA ARG A 416 20.22 -3.53 30.09
C ARG A 416 20.26 -3.08 31.53
N THR A 417 19.11 -3.01 32.20
CA THR A 417 19.10 -3.02 33.66
C THR A 417 19.46 -4.43 34.12
N GLU A 418 20.70 -4.59 34.57
CA GLU A 418 21.20 -5.77 35.24
C GLU A 418 20.42 -6.07 36.54
N LYS A 419 20.09 -7.35 36.72
CA LYS A 419 19.72 -7.95 38.01
C LYS A 419 20.98 -8.32 38.77
N SER A 420 21.06 -7.98 40.08
CA SER A 420 21.82 -8.66 41.17
C SER A 420 22.15 -7.62 42.25
N LYS A 421 21.97 -7.75 43.57
CA LYS A 421 21.68 -8.78 44.58
C LYS A 421 21.04 -7.98 45.76
N THR A 422 20.27 -8.48 46.71
CA THR A 422 20.65 -9.44 47.76
C THR A 422 19.42 -9.67 48.64
N ARG A 423 19.00 -10.92 48.88
CA ARG A 423 18.08 -11.26 49.97
C ARG A 423 18.75 -12.36 50.80
N ARG A 424 19.37 -11.97 51.92
CA ARG A 424 19.65 -12.89 53.03
C ARG A 424 18.34 -13.04 53.82
N LYS A 425 17.84 -14.27 53.95
CA LYS A 425 17.04 -14.68 55.11
C LYS A 425 17.92 -15.58 55.97
N ALA A 426 17.65 -15.51 57.27
CA ALA A 426 18.11 -16.46 58.28
C ALA A 426 17.80 -17.91 57.88
#